data_AF-A0A0E4CPD1-F1
#
_entry.id   AF-A0A0E4CPD1-F1
#
_cell.length_a   1.000
_cell.length_b   1.000
_cell.length_c   1.000
_cell.angle_alpha   90.00
_cell.angle_beta   90.00
_cell.angle_gamma   90.00
#
_symmetry.space_group_name_H-M   'P 1'
#
loop_
_entity.id
_entity.type
_entity.pdbx_description
1 polymer ?
#
loop_
_entity_poly.entity_id
_entity_poly.type
_entity_poly.pdbx_seq_one_letter_code
_entity_poly.pdbx_strand_id
1 'polypeptide(L)'
;MGDRGAHGLAEHLAGLPHFHVVALNRNNEVIYSDGLTWPGAEGFAADLISPAPGAPVPEVELEAVWIIETDPRRCPFAHGDDTAESDELTVTEYIERVTQQPPYWAAGP
;
A
#
# COMPACT_ATOMS: atom_id res chain seq x y z
N MET A 1 -25.35 8.46 -18.87
CA MET A 1 -24.47 9.66 -18.81
C MET A 1 -23.47 9.51 -17.65
N GLY A 2 -22.85 8.32 -17.49
CA GLY A 2 -22.02 7.96 -16.32
C GLY A 2 -20.59 7.50 -16.64
N ASP A 3 -20.34 6.94 -17.84
CA ASP A 3 -19.04 6.34 -18.16
C ASP A 3 -17.90 7.34 -18.40
N ARG A 4 -18.17 8.52 -18.96
CA ARG A 4 -17.10 9.49 -19.26
C ARG A 4 -16.45 10.08 -18.00
N GLY A 5 -17.20 10.18 -16.91
CA GLY A 5 -16.68 10.70 -15.63
C GLY A 5 -15.81 9.67 -14.92
N ALA A 6 -16.26 8.41 -14.88
CA ALA A 6 -15.52 7.31 -14.29
C ALA A 6 -14.20 7.03 -15.04
N HIS A 7 -14.23 7.05 -16.38
CA HIS A 7 -13.04 6.84 -17.19
C HIS A 7 -11.99 7.94 -16.98
N GLY A 8 -12.40 9.22 -16.98
CA GLY A 8 -11.48 10.32 -16.73
C GLY A 8 -10.90 10.33 -15.31
N LEU A 9 -11.68 9.87 -14.31
CA LEU A 9 -11.20 9.71 -12.93
C LEU A 9 -10.18 8.55 -12.84
N ALA A 10 -10.45 7.41 -13.46
CA ALA A 10 -9.53 6.28 -13.48
C ALA A 10 -8.20 6.63 -14.18
N GLU A 11 -8.25 7.31 -15.34
CA GLU A 11 -7.04 7.78 -16.03
C GLU A 11 -6.25 8.80 -15.19
N HIS A 12 -6.95 9.68 -14.47
CA HIS A 12 -6.32 10.64 -13.58
C HIS A 12 -5.61 9.95 -12.40
N LEU A 13 -6.29 9.01 -11.73
CA LEU A 13 -5.73 8.23 -10.62
C LEU A 13 -4.55 7.35 -11.08
N ALA A 14 -4.60 6.81 -12.30
CA ALA A 14 -3.51 6.06 -12.91
C ALA A 14 -2.29 6.93 -13.29
N GLY A 15 -2.41 8.26 -13.22
CA GLY A 15 -1.31 9.21 -13.40
C GLY A 15 -0.68 9.69 -12.09
N LEU A 16 -1.20 9.26 -10.95
CA LEU A 16 -0.73 9.63 -9.62
C LEU A 16 0.14 8.51 -9.00
N PRO A 17 1.09 8.85 -8.11
CA PRO A 17 1.85 7.87 -7.35
C PRO A 17 0.95 6.87 -6.64
N HIS A 18 1.27 5.58 -6.76
CA HIS A 18 0.57 4.50 -6.10
C HIS A 18 1.51 3.79 -5.14
N PHE A 19 1.08 3.52 -3.91
CA PHE A 19 1.92 2.98 -2.86
C PHE A 19 1.30 1.74 -2.23
N HIS A 20 2.11 0.69 -2.08
CA HIS A 20 1.80 -0.41 -1.16
C HIS A 20 2.51 -0.18 0.16
N VAL A 21 1.86 -0.58 1.24
CA VAL A 21 2.44 -0.56 2.58
C VAL A 21 2.36 -1.96 3.16
N VAL A 22 3.51 -2.46 3.59
CA VAL A 22 3.63 -3.68 4.41
C VAL A 22 4.15 -3.24 5.77
N ALA A 23 3.49 -3.66 6.85
CA ALA A 23 3.93 -3.41 8.21
C ALA A 23 3.99 -4.73 8.99
N LEU A 24 5.07 -4.90 9.74
CA LEU A 24 5.23 -5.99 10.70
C LEU A 24 5.00 -5.43 12.10
N ASN A 25 4.17 -6.07 12.90
CA ASN A 25 3.98 -5.71 14.31
C ASN A 25 4.77 -6.64 15.26
N ARG A 26 4.84 -6.29 16.55
CA ARG A 26 5.53 -7.08 17.58
C ARG A 26 4.95 -8.47 17.85
N ASN A 27 3.74 -8.75 17.37
CA ASN A 27 3.16 -10.08 17.42
C ASN A 27 3.58 -10.95 16.22
N ASN A 28 4.50 -10.45 15.40
CA ASN A 28 4.94 -11.06 14.16
C ASN A 28 3.78 -11.24 13.14
N GLU A 29 2.76 -10.37 13.22
CA GLU A 29 1.68 -10.30 12.25
C GLU A 29 2.04 -9.31 11.14
N VAL A 30 1.78 -9.71 9.90
CA VAL A 30 1.99 -8.87 8.72
C VAL A 30 0.68 -8.19 8.34
N ILE A 31 0.72 -6.87 8.25
CA ILE A 31 -0.38 -6.02 7.79
C ILE A 31 0.00 -5.51 6.40
N TYR A 32 -0.87 -5.73 5.42
CA TYR A 32 -0.69 -5.28 4.05
C TYR A 32 -1.83 -4.37 3.62
N SER A 33 -1.50 -3.35 2.84
CA SER A 33 -2.48 -2.47 2.20
C SER A 33 -2.44 -2.67 0.68
N ASP A 34 -3.61 -2.94 0.09
CA ASP A 34 -3.86 -3.23 -1.33
C ASP A 34 -3.54 -2.09 -2.31
N GLY A 35 -2.77 -1.09 -1.89
CA GLY A 35 -2.31 -0.04 -2.75
C GLY A 35 -3.19 1.20 -2.66
N LEU A 36 -2.55 2.34 -2.42
CA LEU A 36 -3.23 3.62 -2.25
C LEU A 36 -2.64 4.66 -3.19
N THR A 37 -3.51 5.44 -3.81
CA THR A 37 -3.10 6.51 -4.72
C THR A 37 -2.96 7.83 -3.94
N TRP A 38 -1.82 8.50 -4.08
CA TRP A 38 -1.49 9.74 -3.38
C TRP A 38 -1.34 10.93 -4.34
N PRO A 39 -1.79 12.15 -4.01
CA PRO A 39 -2.49 12.56 -2.79
C PRO A 39 -3.99 12.22 -2.81
N GLY A 40 -4.58 11.92 -1.65
CA GLY A 40 -6.03 11.67 -1.51
C GLY A 40 -6.41 10.35 -0.83
N ALA A 41 -5.43 9.50 -0.51
CA ALA A 41 -5.65 8.32 0.33
C ALA A 41 -5.80 8.69 1.81
N GLU A 42 -6.67 7.97 2.52
CA GLU A 42 -6.92 8.11 3.96
C GLU A 42 -6.70 6.77 4.68
N GLY A 43 -6.49 6.82 6.00
CA GLY A 43 -6.35 5.64 6.86
C GLY A 43 -4.90 5.20 7.09
N PHE A 44 -4.75 4.04 7.76
CA PHE A 44 -3.47 3.58 8.33
C PHE A 44 -2.27 3.65 7.38
N ALA A 45 -2.43 3.16 6.14
CA ALA A 45 -1.33 3.17 5.17
C ALA A 45 -0.99 4.58 4.66
N ALA A 46 -1.99 5.47 4.54
CA ALA A 46 -1.76 6.87 4.20
C ALA A 46 -1.05 7.63 5.34
N ASP A 47 -1.42 7.34 6.59
CA ASP A 47 -0.78 7.89 7.79
C ASP A 47 0.69 7.46 7.91
N LEU A 48 1.05 6.26 7.43
CA LEU A 48 2.44 5.80 7.41
C LEU A 48 3.28 6.46 6.30
N ILE A 49 2.68 6.78 5.16
CA ILE A 49 3.38 7.43 4.03
C ILE A 49 3.63 8.91 4.29
N SER A 50 2.61 9.59 4.82
CA SER A 50 2.68 11.03 5.09
C SER A 50 1.99 11.33 6.41
N PRO A 51 2.62 11.01 7.55
CA PRO A 51 2.04 11.29 8.86
C PRO A 51 1.74 12.78 8.98
N ALA A 52 0.54 13.12 9.46
CA ALA A 52 0.21 14.51 9.71
C ALA A 52 1.21 15.09 10.73
N PRO A 53 1.59 16.39 10.63
CA PRO A 53 2.52 16.99 11.57
C PRO A 53 2.02 16.83 13.03
N GLY A 54 2.79 16.13 13.86
CA GLY A 54 2.44 15.85 15.25
C GLY A 54 1.46 14.69 15.46
N ALA A 55 1.12 13.94 14.42
CA ALA A 55 0.35 12.71 14.57
C ALA A 55 1.11 11.72 15.45
N PRO A 56 0.45 11.08 16.44
CA PRO A 56 1.06 9.96 17.12
C PRO A 56 1.35 8.87 16.09
N VAL A 57 2.55 8.32 16.11
CA VAL A 57 2.82 7.06 15.40
C VAL A 57 1.76 6.06 15.88
N PRO A 58 1.07 5.34 14.96
CA PRO A 58 -0.02 4.45 15.35
C PRO A 58 0.39 3.58 16.53
N GLU A 59 -0.48 3.44 17.55
CA GLU A 59 -0.21 2.65 18.77
C GLU A 59 0.00 1.15 18.49
N VAL A 60 -0.15 0.73 17.23
CA VAL A 60 0.30 -0.58 16.76
C VAL A 60 1.82 -0.57 16.93
N GLU A 61 2.33 -1.36 17.87
CA GLU A 61 3.77 -1.47 18.08
C GLU A 61 4.39 -2.15 16.84
N LEU A 62 4.75 -1.34 15.85
CA LEU A 62 5.35 -1.77 14.61
C LEU A 62 6.83 -2.04 14.82
N GLU A 63 7.30 -3.15 14.27
CA GLU A 63 8.72 -3.51 14.23
C GLU A 63 9.38 -3.05 12.94
N ALA A 64 8.65 -3.12 11.82
CA ALA A 64 9.18 -2.73 10.52
C ALA A 64 8.05 -2.29 9.58
N VAL A 65 8.39 -1.37 8.67
CA VAL A 65 7.48 -0.86 7.63
C VAL A 65 8.23 -0.79 6.31
N TRP A 66 7.61 -1.31 5.26
CA TRP A 66 8.02 -1.17 3.87
C TRP A 66 6.98 -0.33 3.14
N ILE A 67 7.44 0.72 2.46
CA ILE A 67 6.62 1.59 1.62
C ILE A 67 7.14 1.46 0.20
N ILE A 68 6.28 0.99 -0.70
CA ILE A 68 6.66 0.63 -2.06
C ILE A 68 5.87 1.50 -3.03
N GLU A 69 6.56 2.43 -3.67
CA GLU A 69 6.00 3.15 -4.81
C GLU A 69 5.94 2.21 -6.02
N THR A 70 4.80 2.17 -6.68
CA THR A 70 4.57 1.35 -7.87
C THR A 70 3.83 2.16 -8.93
N ASP A 71 3.98 1.73 -10.18
CA ASP A 71 3.18 2.25 -11.28
C ASP A 71 1.80 1.56 -11.21
N PRO A 72 0.70 2.30 -10.97
CA PRO A 72 -0.63 1.71 -10.87
C PRO A 72 -1.06 0.98 -12.15
N ARG A 73 -0.48 1.28 -13.32
CA ARG A 73 -0.77 0.59 -14.59
C ARG A 73 -0.07 -0.75 -14.72
N ARG A 74 0.96 -1.00 -13.90
CA ARG A 74 1.79 -2.20 -13.91
C ARG A 74 1.69 -2.99 -12.62
N CYS A 75 1.00 -2.44 -11.62
CA CYS A 75 0.75 -3.10 -10.37
C CYS A 75 -0.42 -4.08 -10.55
N PRO A 76 -0.20 -5.39 -10.35
CA PRO A 76 -1.26 -6.38 -10.46
C PRO A 76 -2.31 -6.26 -9.34
N PHE A 77 -2.03 -5.47 -8.29
CA PHE A 77 -2.89 -5.27 -7.13
C PHE A 77 -3.56 -3.89 -7.10
N ALA A 78 -3.24 -3.00 -8.05
CA ALA A 78 -3.80 -1.66 -8.09
C ALA A 78 -5.25 -1.70 -8.62
N HIS A 79 -6.19 -1.71 -7.67
CA HIS A 79 -7.63 -1.48 -7.82
C HIS A 79 -8.41 -2.57 -8.56
N GLY A 80 -9.36 -3.15 -7.81
CA GLY A 80 -10.23 -4.24 -8.21
C GLY A 80 -11.00 -3.98 -9.50
N ASP A 81 -10.73 -4.81 -10.49
CA ASP A 81 -11.71 -5.67 -11.14
C ASP A 81 -10.91 -6.57 -12.10
N ASP A 82 -11.16 -7.87 -12.01
CA ASP A 82 -10.65 -8.91 -12.91
C ASP A 82 -9.22 -9.42 -12.67
N THR A 83 -9.04 -10.27 -11.65
CA THR A 83 -7.88 -11.16 -11.52
C THR A 83 -8.35 -12.60 -11.40
N ALA A 84 -8.24 -13.33 -12.52
CA ALA A 84 -8.57 -14.75 -12.62
C ALA A 84 -7.55 -15.68 -11.94
N GLU A 85 -6.54 -15.13 -11.25
CA GLU A 85 -5.56 -15.86 -10.45
C GLU A 85 -5.84 -15.62 -8.97
N SER A 86 -5.63 -16.63 -8.13
CA SER A 86 -5.93 -16.54 -6.69
C SER A 86 -5.11 -15.44 -6.03
N ASP A 87 -5.72 -14.28 -5.84
CA ASP A 87 -5.11 -13.06 -5.28
C ASP A 87 -4.30 -13.34 -4.02
N GLU A 88 -4.76 -14.24 -3.15
CA GLU A 88 -4.08 -14.58 -1.90
C GLU A 88 -2.66 -15.16 -2.07
N LEU A 89 -2.43 -16.03 -3.05
CA LEU A 89 -1.11 -16.63 -3.28
C LEU A 89 -0.15 -15.58 -3.86
N THR A 90 -0.64 -14.78 -4.79
CA THR A 90 0.14 -13.72 -5.44
C THR A 90 0.53 -12.61 -4.47
N VAL A 91 -0.38 -12.24 -3.55
CA VAL A 91 -0.12 -11.26 -2.49
C VAL A 91 0.88 -11.82 -1.48
N THR A 92 0.76 -13.09 -1.08
CA THR A 92 1.72 -13.72 -0.15
C THR A 92 3.13 -13.73 -0.72
N GLU A 93 3.31 -14.18 -1.96
CA GLU A 93 4.62 -14.17 -2.64
C GLU A 93 5.16 -12.74 -2.86
N TYR A 94 4.28 -11.76 -3.04
CA TYR A 94 4.67 -10.35 -3.12
C TYR A 94 5.21 -9.85 -1.77
N ILE A 95 4.47 -10.09 -0.68
CA ILE A 95 4.87 -9.70 0.68
C ILE A 95 6.20 -10.36 1.05
N GLU A 96 6.38 -11.64 0.76
CA GLU A 96 7.65 -12.36 1.01
C GLU A 96 8.82 -11.70 0.27
N ARG A 97 8.64 -11.30 -0.99
CA ARG A 97 9.69 -10.62 -1.76
C ARG A 97 9.98 -9.21 -1.24
N VAL A 98 8.95 -8.48 -0.85
CA VAL A 98 9.11 -7.13 -0.29
C VAL A 98 9.87 -7.16 1.03
N THR A 99 9.51 -8.09 1.92
CA THR A 99 10.11 -8.21 3.27
C THR A 99 11.55 -8.73 3.26
N GLN A 100 12.04 -9.26 2.12
CA GLN A 100 13.46 -9.56 1.90
C GLN A 100 14.33 -8.31 1.67
N GLN A 101 13.72 -7.16 1.35
CA GLN A 101 14.43 -5.90 1.17
C GLN A 101 14.55 -5.15 2.51
N PRO A 102 15.52 -4.24 2.68
CA PRO A 102 15.58 -3.38 3.85
C PRO A 102 14.27 -2.59 4.02
N PRO A 103 13.69 -2.53 5.23
CA PRO A 103 12.50 -1.76 5.47
C PRO A 103 12.79 -0.26 5.32
N TYR A 104 11.76 0.49 4.95
CA TYR A 104 11.82 1.96 4.95
C TYR A 104 12.08 2.48 6.36
N TRP A 105 11.49 1.83 7.36
CA TRP A 105 11.71 2.10 8.78
C TRP A 105 11.65 0.79 9.57
N ALA A 106 12.50 0.66 10.58
CA ALA A 106 12.42 -0.41 11.57
C ALA A 106 12.68 0.14 12.97
N ALA A 107 11.99 -0.43 13.96
CA ALA A 107 12.37 -0.28 15.35
C ALA A 107 13.77 -0.90 15.50
N GLY A 108 14.75 -0.09 15.91
CA GLY A 108 16.08 -0.59 16.22
C GLY A 108 16.05 -1.66 17.33
N PRO A 109 17.14 -2.40 17.52
CA PRO A 109 17.27 -3.34 18.64
C PRO A 109 17.16 -2.68 20.01
#